data_AF-A0A9E1WLJ4-F1
#
_entry.id   AF-A0A9E1WLJ4-F1
#
_cell.length_a   1.000
_cell.length_b   1.000
_cell.length_c   1.000
_cell.angle_alpha   90.00
_cell.angle_beta   90.00
_cell.angle_gamma   90.00
#
_symmetry.space_group_name_H-M   'P 1'
#
loop_
_entity.id
_entity.type
_entity.pdbx_description
1 polymer ?
#
loop_
_entity_poly.entity_id
_entity_poly.type
_entity_poly.pdbx_seq_one_letter_code
_entity_poly.pdbx_strand_id
1 'polypeptide(L)'
;MLKLLIVEGNTREARELAISAGSQTQSDLYEKTLRFLKSNIECTIINPADEDALLPVLSEVEKYDGVVWTGSSLNIYNEEPAIIRQIDFMKLCFTGNVKIFGSCWGLQVAVVATGGEVVANPKGREVGIARDISTTSEGNSHPLYKGKVGTFDANAIHLDHVGKLPEGATILSSNDISPVQALEIKRGNAIFWGVQYHPEFDLEYMSYIVKKYKTMLVDEKICENDQAAEKMAADFLSAQNDQSRSDIIEEYKMGSDILDPCLRLQEINNWLEFVETSQS
;
A
#
# COMPACT_ATOMS: atom_id res chain seq x y z
N MET A 1 1.51 -14.65 -20.06
CA MET A 1 0.84 -14.76 -18.74
C MET A 1 1.82 -14.22 -17.74
N LEU A 2 1.44 -13.21 -16.96
CA LEU A 2 2.34 -12.56 -16.02
C LEU A 2 2.37 -13.33 -14.70
N LYS A 3 3.55 -13.71 -14.21
CA LYS A 3 3.76 -14.37 -12.94
C LYS A 3 4.14 -13.34 -11.89
N LEU A 4 3.29 -13.16 -10.89
CA LEU A 4 3.49 -12.18 -9.82
C LEU A 4 3.64 -12.87 -8.48
N LEU A 5 4.63 -12.45 -7.70
CA LEU A 5 4.79 -12.86 -6.31
C LEU A 5 4.14 -11.80 -5.41
N ILE A 6 3.19 -12.21 -4.57
CA ILE A 6 2.53 -11.38 -3.58
C ILE A 6 3.15 -11.69 -2.22
N VAL A 7 3.73 -10.66 -1.59
CA VAL A 7 4.35 -10.74 -0.27
C VAL A 7 3.39 -10.17 0.75
N GLU A 8 2.80 -11.04 1.57
CA GLU A 8 1.90 -10.62 2.65
C GLU A 8 2.70 -10.02 3.82
N GLY A 9 2.32 -8.80 4.18
CA GLY A 9 2.97 -8.00 5.22
C GLY A 9 2.52 -8.33 6.64
N ASN A 10 1.34 -8.94 6.81
CA ASN A 10 0.77 -9.27 8.12
C ASN A 10 1.23 -10.63 8.64
N THR A 11 1.17 -10.79 9.96
CA THR A 11 1.36 -12.09 10.61
C THR A 11 0.17 -13.03 10.37
N ARG A 12 0.37 -14.32 10.65
CA ARG A 12 -0.70 -15.33 10.62
C ARG A 12 -1.89 -14.92 11.50
N GLU A 13 -1.63 -14.46 12.72
CA GLU A 13 -2.68 -14.07 13.66
C GLU A 13 -3.50 -12.89 13.13
N ALA A 14 -2.84 -11.90 12.52
CA ALA A 14 -3.51 -10.75 11.93
C ALA A 14 -4.38 -11.13 10.70
N ARG A 15 -3.91 -12.10 9.89
CA ARG A 15 -4.71 -12.67 8.79
C ARG A 15 -5.92 -13.45 9.30
N GLU A 16 -5.73 -14.33 10.28
CA GLU A 16 -6.81 -15.12 10.88
C GLU A 16 -7.88 -14.23 11.52
N LEU A 17 -7.44 -13.16 12.21
CA LEU A 17 -8.35 -12.16 12.76
C LEU A 17 -9.19 -11.49 11.66
N ALA A 18 -8.56 -11.09 10.55
CA ALA A 18 -9.28 -10.48 9.43
C ALA A 18 -10.33 -11.42 8.85
N ILE A 19 -9.98 -12.69 8.63
CA ILE A 19 -10.91 -13.72 8.13
C ILE A 19 -12.06 -13.94 9.12
N SER A 20 -11.76 -14.05 10.42
CA SER A 20 -12.78 -14.24 11.47
C SER A 20 -13.75 -13.05 11.58
N ALA A 21 -13.29 -11.86 11.22
CA ALA A 21 -14.09 -10.64 11.14
C ALA A 21 -14.87 -10.50 9.82
N GLY A 22 -14.82 -11.51 8.94
CA GLY A 22 -15.52 -11.51 7.65
C GLY A 22 -14.85 -10.66 6.57
N SER A 23 -13.59 -10.28 6.77
CA SER A 23 -12.79 -9.54 5.79
C SER A 23 -11.79 -10.47 5.06
N GLN A 24 -11.16 -9.95 4.02
CA GLN A 24 -10.13 -10.64 3.26
C GLN A 24 -8.73 -10.36 3.84
N THR A 25 -7.77 -11.25 3.58
CA THR A 25 -6.36 -10.92 3.86
C THR A 25 -5.88 -9.82 2.92
N GLN A 26 -4.77 -9.15 3.24
CA GLN A 26 -4.26 -8.12 2.33
C GLN A 26 -3.72 -8.74 1.04
N SER A 27 -3.15 -9.95 1.10
CA SER A 27 -2.76 -10.68 -0.10
C SER A 27 -3.94 -11.04 -1.00
N ASP A 28 -5.08 -11.45 -0.42
CA ASP A 28 -6.29 -11.76 -1.20
C ASP A 28 -6.86 -10.51 -1.88
N LEU A 29 -6.88 -9.38 -1.16
CA LEU A 29 -7.31 -8.10 -1.72
C LEU A 29 -6.38 -7.66 -2.86
N TYR A 30 -5.07 -7.80 -2.69
CA TYR A 30 -4.10 -7.50 -3.74
C TYR A 30 -4.28 -8.40 -4.96
N GLU A 31 -4.44 -9.71 -4.77
CA GLU A 31 -4.69 -10.64 -5.86
C GLU A 31 -5.97 -10.26 -6.63
N LYS A 32 -7.06 -9.94 -5.92
CA LYS A 32 -8.31 -9.47 -6.52
C LYS A 32 -8.09 -8.20 -7.36
N THR A 33 -7.35 -7.23 -6.81
CA THR A 33 -6.99 -5.97 -7.50
C THR A 33 -6.16 -6.24 -8.77
N LEU A 34 -5.14 -7.08 -8.67
CA LEU A 34 -4.30 -7.43 -9.82
C LEU A 34 -5.12 -8.13 -10.92
N ARG A 35 -6.02 -9.06 -10.53
CA ARG A 35 -6.90 -9.78 -11.47
C ARG A 35 -7.95 -8.88 -12.11
N PHE A 36 -8.42 -7.85 -11.38
CA PHE A 36 -9.30 -6.82 -11.92
C PHE A 36 -8.59 -6.01 -13.02
N LEU A 37 -7.34 -5.60 -12.77
CA LEU A 37 -6.54 -4.84 -13.75
C LEU A 37 -6.09 -5.69 -14.93
N LYS A 38 -5.82 -6.98 -14.72
CA LYS A 38 -5.25 -7.85 -15.75
C LYS A 38 -5.73 -9.29 -15.61
N SER A 39 -6.39 -9.79 -16.66
CA SER A 39 -6.99 -11.14 -16.66
C SER A 39 -5.99 -12.28 -16.85
N ASN A 40 -4.84 -12.05 -17.49
CA ASN A 40 -3.85 -13.09 -17.80
C ASN A 40 -2.65 -13.07 -16.83
N ILE A 41 -2.94 -13.25 -15.54
CA ILE A 41 -1.94 -13.30 -14.46
C ILE A 41 -2.03 -14.58 -13.63
N GLU A 42 -0.88 -15.03 -13.16
CA GLU A 42 -0.67 -16.08 -12.17
C GLU A 42 -0.05 -15.44 -10.93
N CYS A 43 -0.69 -15.59 -9.78
CA CYS A 43 -0.20 -15.04 -8.51
C CYS A 43 0.25 -16.17 -7.60
N THR A 44 1.39 -15.99 -6.93
CA THR A 44 1.83 -16.83 -5.81
C THR A 44 1.91 -15.97 -4.57
N ILE A 45 1.34 -16.41 -3.45
CA ILE A 45 1.38 -15.69 -2.17
C ILE A 45 2.44 -16.34 -1.26
N ILE A 46 3.24 -15.51 -0.59
CA ILE A 46 4.17 -15.93 0.47
C ILE A 46 3.98 -15.08 1.73
N ASN A 47 4.32 -15.67 2.88
CA ASN A 47 4.05 -15.10 4.21
C ASN A 47 5.35 -14.96 5.03
N PRO A 48 6.28 -14.05 4.67
CA PRO A 48 7.56 -13.88 5.39
C PRO A 48 7.45 -13.53 6.88
N ALA A 49 6.30 -13.02 7.32
CA ALA A 49 6.02 -12.79 8.73
C ALA A 49 5.92 -14.11 9.54
N ASP A 50 5.64 -15.25 8.90
CA ASP A 50 5.47 -16.54 9.58
C ASP A 50 6.85 -17.22 9.77
N GLU A 51 7.07 -17.83 10.93
CA GLU A 51 8.35 -18.46 11.27
C GLU A 51 8.64 -19.72 10.44
N ASP A 52 7.60 -20.47 10.11
CA ASP A 52 7.64 -21.72 9.34
C ASP A 52 7.45 -21.51 7.82
N ALA A 53 7.42 -20.25 7.35
CA ALA A 53 7.29 -19.95 5.93
C ALA A 53 8.54 -20.38 5.15
N LEU A 54 8.31 -21.15 4.08
CA LEU A 54 9.33 -21.44 3.08
C LEU A 54 9.41 -20.27 2.11
N LEU A 55 10.43 -19.43 2.27
CA LEU A 55 10.66 -18.28 1.40
C LEU A 55 11.50 -18.69 0.18
N PRO A 56 11.13 -18.21 -1.02
CA PRO A 56 11.88 -18.50 -2.23
C PRO A 56 13.30 -17.93 -2.14
N VAL A 57 14.28 -18.68 -2.63
CA VAL A 57 15.63 -18.13 -2.82
C VAL A 57 15.64 -17.17 -4.02
N LEU A 58 16.71 -16.37 -4.16
CA LEU A 58 16.79 -15.36 -5.22
C LEU A 58 16.48 -15.89 -6.62
N SER A 59 17.04 -17.05 -6.99
CA SER A 59 16.82 -17.66 -8.30
C SER A 59 15.39 -18.16 -8.54
N GLU A 60 14.58 -18.28 -7.49
CA GLU A 60 13.14 -18.56 -7.59
C GLU A 60 12.34 -17.27 -7.67
N VAL A 61 12.74 -16.24 -6.91
CA VAL A 61 12.16 -14.89 -6.98
C VAL A 61 12.31 -14.31 -8.39
N GLU A 62 13.47 -14.49 -9.04
CA GLU A 62 13.73 -14.02 -10.41
C GLU A 62 12.96 -14.77 -11.50
N LYS A 63 12.19 -15.83 -11.16
CA LYS A 63 11.25 -16.48 -12.10
C LYS A 63 9.92 -15.75 -12.19
N TYR A 64 9.66 -14.82 -11.27
CA TYR A 64 8.50 -13.94 -11.30
C TYR A 64 8.82 -12.68 -12.09
N ASP A 65 7.82 -12.18 -12.79
CA ASP A 65 7.93 -10.99 -13.61
C ASP A 65 7.94 -9.72 -12.73
N GLY A 66 7.24 -9.79 -11.60
CA GLY A 66 7.22 -8.72 -10.59
C GLY A 66 6.82 -9.23 -9.21
N VAL A 67 7.17 -8.44 -8.20
CA VAL A 67 6.85 -8.69 -6.80
C VAL A 67 5.97 -7.55 -6.29
N VAL A 68 4.88 -7.86 -5.60
CA VAL A 68 4.07 -6.85 -4.90
C VAL A 68 4.12 -7.10 -3.40
N TRP A 69 4.15 -6.03 -2.61
CA TRP A 69 4.23 -6.09 -1.17
C TRP A 69 3.03 -5.38 -0.56
N THR A 70 2.28 -6.09 0.27
CA THR A 70 1.05 -5.55 0.86
C THR A 70 1.35 -4.57 1.99
N GLY A 71 0.31 -3.88 2.47
CA GLY A 71 0.32 -3.23 3.77
C GLY A 71 0.43 -4.21 4.93
N SER A 72 0.59 -3.67 6.14
CA SER A 72 0.62 -4.43 7.39
C SER A 72 0.09 -3.60 8.55
N SER A 73 -0.28 -4.30 9.62
CA SER A 73 -0.56 -3.71 10.94
C SER A 73 0.66 -3.62 11.85
N LEU A 74 1.83 -4.06 11.37
CA LEU A 74 3.11 -3.99 12.08
C LEU A 74 3.71 -2.58 12.09
N ASN A 75 4.56 -2.30 13.08
CA ASN A 75 5.39 -1.11 13.15
C ASN A 75 6.86 -1.50 13.03
N ILE A 76 7.55 -0.93 12.04
CA ILE A 76 8.87 -1.40 11.59
C ILE A 76 9.97 -1.29 12.66
N TYR A 77 9.82 -0.37 13.61
CA TYR A 77 10.76 -0.13 14.71
C TYR A 77 10.55 -1.03 15.94
N ASN A 78 9.59 -1.96 15.93
CA ASN A 78 9.41 -2.91 17.04
C ASN A 78 10.45 -4.05 17.03
N GLU A 79 11.28 -4.16 15.99
CA GLU A 79 12.39 -5.13 15.85
C GLU A 79 12.00 -6.61 16.09
N GLU A 80 10.74 -6.98 15.83
CA GLU A 80 10.25 -8.34 16.04
C GLU A 80 10.75 -9.30 14.93
N PRO A 81 10.88 -10.62 15.21
CA PRO A 81 11.33 -11.59 14.20
C PRO A 81 10.50 -11.57 12.91
N ALA A 82 9.18 -11.36 13.02
CA ALA A 82 8.28 -11.24 11.87
C ALA A 82 8.60 -10.02 10.98
N ILE A 83 9.14 -8.96 11.57
CA ILE A 83 9.57 -7.75 10.86
C ILE A 83 10.94 -7.98 10.22
N ILE A 84 11.89 -8.54 10.97
CA ILE A 84 13.26 -8.80 10.49
C ILE A 84 13.23 -9.72 9.26
N ARG A 85 12.44 -10.80 9.29
CA ARG A 85 12.29 -11.71 8.12
C ARG A 85 11.83 -10.99 6.86
N GLN A 86 10.93 -10.03 7.00
CA GLN A 86 10.41 -9.23 5.88
C GLN A 86 11.46 -8.27 5.33
N ILE A 87 12.18 -7.57 6.21
CA ILE A 87 13.29 -6.69 5.83
C ILE A 87 14.37 -7.50 5.11
N ASP A 88 14.73 -8.67 5.62
CA ASP A 88 15.77 -9.52 5.02
C ASP A 88 15.32 -10.11 3.67
N PHE A 89 14.05 -10.48 3.53
CA PHE A 89 13.51 -10.89 2.24
C PHE A 89 13.51 -9.74 1.22
N MET A 90 13.19 -8.51 1.64
CA MET A 90 13.28 -7.33 0.78
C MET A 90 14.74 -7.04 0.37
N LYS A 91 15.70 -7.18 1.29
CA LYS A 91 17.14 -7.07 0.97
C LYS A 91 17.54 -8.10 -0.08
N LEU A 92 17.09 -9.35 0.06
CA LEU A 92 17.34 -10.40 -0.94
C LEU A 92 16.81 -9.97 -2.32
N CYS A 93 15.56 -9.48 -2.40
CA CYS A 93 14.99 -8.98 -3.64
C CYS A 93 15.84 -7.87 -4.28
N PHE A 94 16.36 -6.92 -3.49
CA PHE A 94 17.24 -5.86 -4.01
C PHE A 94 18.61 -6.34 -4.52
N THR A 95 18.99 -7.61 -4.29
CA THR A 95 20.20 -8.21 -4.90
C THR A 95 19.97 -8.78 -6.30
N GLY A 96 18.71 -8.91 -6.72
CA GLY A 96 18.31 -9.50 -7.99
C GLY A 96 18.02 -8.52 -9.12
N ASN A 97 17.45 -9.06 -10.18
CA ASN A 97 16.80 -8.30 -11.25
C ASN A 97 15.28 -8.37 -11.12
N VAL A 98 14.73 -7.69 -10.11
CA VAL A 98 13.29 -7.69 -9.84
C VAL A 98 12.68 -6.31 -9.82
N LYS A 99 11.42 -6.26 -10.24
CA LYS A 99 10.57 -5.08 -10.15
C LYS A 99 9.60 -5.29 -9.01
N ILE A 100 9.54 -4.32 -8.11
CA ILE A 100 8.80 -4.43 -6.86
C ILE A 100 7.82 -3.27 -6.77
N PHE A 101 6.58 -3.54 -6.36
CA PHE A 101 5.62 -2.53 -5.91
C PHE A 101 5.31 -2.72 -4.43
N GLY A 102 5.13 -1.65 -3.67
CA GLY A 102 4.68 -1.76 -2.28
C GLY A 102 3.75 -0.63 -1.85
N SER A 103 2.65 -0.97 -1.17
CA SER A 103 1.77 -0.01 -0.50
C SER A 103 2.05 0.02 1.01
N CYS A 104 2.08 1.22 1.59
CA CYS A 104 2.25 1.49 3.02
C CYS A 104 3.45 0.74 3.64
N TRP A 105 3.20 -0.39 4.31
CA TRP A 105 4.23 -1.26 4.87
C TRP A 105 5.28 -1.69 3.84
N GLY A 106 4.89 -2.01 2.61
CA GLY A 106 5.84 -2.38 1.56
C GLY A 106 6.88 -1.29 1.27
N LEU A 107 6.45 -0.02 1.27
CA LEU A 107 7.33 1.14 1.16
C LEU A 107 8.26 1.28 2.38
N GLN A 108 7.73 1.06 3.58
CA GLN A 108 8.52 1.14 4.82
C GLN A 108 9.61 0.05 4.88
N VAL A 109 9.26 -1.19 4.52
CA VAL A 109 10.21 -2.31 4.44
C VAL A 109 11.29 -2.03 3.39
N ALA A 110 10.92 -1.53 2.20
CA ALA A 110 11.88 -1.16 1.15
C ALA A 110 12.87 -0.09 1.61
N VAL A 111 12.38 0.93 2.31
CA VAL A 111 13.19 2.03 2.85
C VAL A 111 14.22 1.49 3.85
N VAL A 112 13.80 0.70 4.83
CA VAL A 112 14.70 0.15 5.85
C VAL A 112 15.68 -0.86 5.24
N ALA A 113 15.21 -1.73 4.35
CA ALA A 113 16.06 -2.70 3.65
C ALA A 113 17.18 -2.04 2.84
N THR A 114 17.01 -0.80 2.40
CA THR A 114 17.96 -0.06 1.58
C THR A 114 18.72 1.04 2.32
N GLY A 115 18.65 1.04 3.65
CA GLY A 115 19.47 1.89 4.55
C GLY A 115 18.82 3.21 4.97
N GLY A 116 17.53 3.40 4.69
CA GLY A 116 16.72 4.50 5.20
C GLY A 116 16.15 4.20 6.59
N GLU A 117 15.32 5.11 7.08
CA GLU A 117 14.70 5.04 8.41
C GLU A 117 13.22 5.40 8.32
N VAL A 118 12.40 4.68 9.09
CA VAL A 118 10.97 4.92 9.23
C VAL A 118 10.67 5.11 10.70
N VAL A 119 9.89 6.14 11.01
CA VAL A 119 9.54 6.54 12.38
C VAL A 119 8.06 6.87 12.47
N ALA A 120 7.50 6.90 13.67
CA ALA A 120 6.15 7.43 13.88
C ALA A 120 6.10 8.90 13.45
N ASN A 121 5.07 9.28 12.69
CA ASN A 121 4.93 10.64 12.19
C ASN A 121 4.54 11.59 13.33
N PRO A 122 5.32 12.65 13.63
CA PRO A 122 4.98 13.60 14.68
C PRO A 122 3.71 14.41 14.38
N LYS A 123 3.24 14.44 13.13
CA LYS A 123 1.95 15.04 12.74
C LYS A 123 0.75 14.13 13.05
N GLY A 124 1.00 12.92 13.53
CA GLY A 124 -0.02 11.91 13.79
C GLY A 124 -0.37 11.10 12.56
N ARG A 125 -1.47 10.35 12.68
CA ARG A 125 -1.93 9.40 11.69
C ARG A 125 -2.67 10.08 10.55
N GLU A 126 -2.40 9.62 9.34
CA GLU A 126 -3.25 9.87 8.18
C GLU A 126 -4.19 8.66 8.00
N VAL A 127 -5.49 8.88 8.05
CA VAL A 127 -6.48 7.79 7.94
C VAL A 127 -7.76 8.26 7.25
N GLY A 128 -8.39 7.35 6.51
CA GLY A 128 -9.54 7.67 5.68
C GLY A 128 -9.04 8.08 4.31
N ILE A 129 -9.14 9.36 3.98
CA ILE A 129 -8.70 9.93 2.71
C ILE A 129 -7.50 10.85 2.97
N ALA A 130 -6.32 10.44 2.51
CA ALA A 130 -5.15 11.30 2.41
C ALA A 130 -5.42 12.39 1.37
N ARG A 131 -5.20 13.63 1.78
CA ARG A 131 -5.57 14.82 1.00
C ARG A 131 -4.40 15.42 0.28
N ASP A 132 -4.71 16.01 -0.87
CA ASP A 132 -3.84 16.93 -1.59
C ASP A 132 -2.43 16.32 -1.81
N ILE A 133 -2.38 15.04 -2.21
CA ILE A 133 -1.13 14.38 -2.56
C ILE A 133 -0.63 14.99 -3.85
N SER A 134 0.41 15.81 -3.75
CA SER A 134 1.01 16.49 -4.89
C SER A 134 2.22 15.73 -5.41
N THR A 135 2.28 15.54 -6.72
CA THR A 135 3.44 14.95 -7.40
C THR A 135 4.60 15.94 -7.45
N THR A 136 5.81 15.44 -7.23
CA THR A 136 7.06 16.22 -7.42
C THR A 136 7.33 16.44 -8.91
N SER A 137 8.36 17.21 -9.26
CA SER A 137 8.80 17.34 -10.66
C SER A 137 9.19 15.97 -11.23
N GLU A 138 9.87 15.15 -10.44
CA GLU A 138 10.22 13.78 -10.77
C GLU A 138 8.97 12.93 -10.93
N GLY A 139 8.04 12.99 -9.96
CA GLY A 139 6.76 12.28 -9.98
C GLY A 139 5.92 12.57 -11.22
N ASN A 140 5.82 13.84 -11.63
CA ASN A 140 5.06 14.25 -12.81
C ASN A 140 5.57 13.61 -14.12
N SER A 141 6.88 13.33 -14.19
CA SER A 141 7.49 12.65 -15.34
C SER A 141 7.58 11.13 -15.18
N HIS A 142 7.26 10.62 -13.98
CA HIS A 142 7.50 9.23 -13.63
C HIS A 142 6.37 8.32 -14.14
N PRO A 143 6.68 7.14 -14.71
CA PRO A 143 5.66 6.23 -15.24
C PRO A 143 4.60 5.80 -14.22
N LEU A 144 4.94 5.74 -12.93
CA LEU A 144 4.01 5.47 -11.82
C LEU A 144 2.75 6.35 -11.88
N TYR A 145 2.88 7.62 -12.26
CA TYR A 145 1.79 8.59 -12.30
C TYR A 145 1.28 8.90 -13.72
N LYS A 146 1.65 8.08 -14.71
CA LYS A 146 1.10 8.21 -16.07
C LYS A 146 -0.43 8.19 -16.03
N GLY A 147 -1.05 9.27 -16.51
CA GLY A 147 -2.51 9.44 -16.51
C GLY A 147 -3.10 10.08 -15.25
N LYS A 148 -2.28 10.37 -14.21
CA LYS A 148 -2.68 11.06 -12.98
C LYS A 148 -2.08 12.46 -12.99
N VAL A 149 -2.88 13.50 -12.77
CA VAL A 149 -2.45 14.89 -12.99
C VAL A 149 -2.27 15.64 -11.67
N GLY A 150 -1.02 15.94 -11.33
CA GLY A 150 -0.60 17.00 -10.39
C GLY A 150 -0.94 16.78 -8.92
N THR A 151 -2.21 16.69 -8.56
CA THR A 151 -2.67 16.53 -7.18
C THR A 151 -3.92 15.67 -7.15
N PHE A 152 -3.95 14.74 -6.20
CA PHE A 152 -5.02 13.76 -6.06
C PHE A 152 -5.21 13.37 -4.60
N ASP A 153 -6.33 12.70 -4.32
CA ASP A 153 -6.62 12.10 -3.03
C ASP A 153 -6.46 10.57 -3.10
N ALA A 154 -6.18 9.93 -1.97
CA ALA A 154 -6.10 8.47 -1.91
C ALA A 154 -6.58 7.92 -0.57
N ASN A 155 -7.08 6.68 -0.55
CA ASN A 155 -7.38 5.99 0.70
C ASN A 155 -6.08 5.69 1.46
N ALA A 156 -6.04 5.98 2.75
CA ALA A 156 -4.83 5.82 3.56
C ALA A 156 -5.15 5.35 4.98
N ILE A 157 -4.19 4.64 5.57
CA ILE A 157 -4.09 4.42 7.00
C ILE A 157 -2.61 4.18 7.37
N HIS A 158 -1.94 5.20 7.90
CA HIS A 158 -0.57 5.04 8.40
C HIS A 158 -0.27 6.06 9.50
N LEU A 159 0.42 5.60 10.54
CA LEU A 159 1.07 6.46 11.52
C LEU A 159 2.53 6.69 11.17
N ASP A 160 3.19 5.67 10.65
CA ASP A 160 4.62 5.71 10.38
C ASP A 160 4.89 6.40 9.03
N HIS A 161 6.05 7.06 8.94
CA HIS A 161 6.52 7.75 7.73
C HIS A 161 8.02 7.56 7.53
N VAL A 162 8.51 7.88 6.32
CA VAL A 162 9.94 7.86 6.03
C VAL A 162 10.63 9.05 6.70
N GLY A 163 11.38 8.78 7.77
CA GLY A 163 12.17 9.77 8.50
C GLY A 163 13.52 10.07 7.83
N LYS A 164 14.13 9.06 7.21
CA LYS A 164 15.37 9.20 6.44
C LYS A 164 15.28 8.43 5.13
N LEU A 165 15.52 9.13 4.03
CA LEU A 165 15.58 8.50 2.70
C LEU A 165 16.80 7.56 2.60
N PRO A 166 16.64 6.39 1.95
CA PRO A 166 17.79 5.62 1.52
C PRO A 166 18.52 6.34 0.38
N GLU A 167 19.82 6.06 0.23
CA GLU A 167 20.63 6.66 -0.84
C GLU A 167 20.00 6.42 -2.22
N GLY A 168 20.02 7.38 -3.14
CA GLY A 168 19.48 7.19 -4.50
C GLY A 168 17.97 6.94 -4.59
N ALA A 169 17.20 7.20 -3.52
CA ALA A 169 15.75 7.25 -3.60
C ALA A 169 15.28 8.55 -4.25
N THR A 170 14.22 8.44 -5.06
CA THR A 170 13.57 9.59 -5.70
C THR A 170 12.18 9.74 -5.12
N ILE A 171 11.87 10.87 -4.46
CA ILE A 171 10.51 11.17 -3.99
C ILE A 171 9.65 11.53 -5.19
N LEU A 172 8.49 10.89 -5.30
CA LEU A 172 7.55 11.07 -6.40
C LEU A 172 6.31 11.88 -6.00
N SER A 173 5.93 11.86 -4.72
CA SER A 173 4.83 12.68 -4.21
C SER A 173 4.94 12.91 -2.71
N SER A 174 4.25 13.93 -2.23
CA SER A 174 4.16 14.33 -0.82
C SER A 174 2.83 15.01 -0.55
N ASN A 175 2.47 15.15 0.73
CA ASN A 175 1.44 16.07 1.17
C ASN A 175 1.80 16.71 2.51
N ASP A 176 0.84 17.43 3.10
CA ASP A 176 1.05 18.10 4.37
C ASP A 176 1.30 17.14 5.54
N ILE A 177 0.85 15.88 5.48
CA ILE A 177 1.04 14.91 6.57
C ILE A 177 2.36 14.14 6.39
N SER A 178 2.60 13.58 5.21
CA SER A 178 3.83 12.81 4.91
C SER A 178 4.65 13.48 3.80
N PRO A 179 5.94 13.82 4.07
CA PRO A 179 6.83 14.35 3.04
C PRO A 179 7.20 13.30 1.98
N VAL A 180 6.87 12.03 2.21
CA VAL A 180 7.06 10.93 1.28
C VAL A 180 5.75 10.16 1.17
N GLN A 181 4.95 10.50 0.17
CA GLN A 181 3.73 9.76 -0.19
C GLN A 181 4.02 8.70 -1.26
N ALA A 182 5.06 8.88 -2.06
CA ALA A 182 5.58 7.85 -2.96
C ALA A 182 7.07 8.05 -3.23
N LEU A 183 7.77 6.96 -3.53
CA LEU A 183 9.16 7.00 -3.97
C LEU A 183 9.52 5.88 -4.96
N GLU A 184 10.61 6.09 -5.68
CA GLU A 184 11.35 5.05 -6.38
C GLU A 184 12.67 4.78 -5.67
N ILE A 185 13.06 3.51 -5.55
CA ILE A 185 14.41 3.10 -5.15
C ILE A 185 15.00 2.20 -6.23
N LYS A 186 16.20 2.54 -6.70
CA LYS A 186 17.01 1.73 -7.60
C LYS A 186 18.25 1.20 -6.89
N ARG A 187 18.49 -0.11 -6.96
CA ARG A 187 19.67 -0.79 -6.42
C ARG A 187 20.11 -1.89 -7.38
N GLY A 188 21.28 -1.74 -7.99
CA GLY A 188 21.71 -2.66 -9.05
C GLY A 188 20.68 -2.71 -10.17
N ASN A 189 20.15 -3.89 -10.45
CA ASN A 189 19.08 -4.11 -11.44
C ASN A 189 17.68 -4.10 -10.82
N ALA A 190 17.56 -4.10 -9.49
CA ALA A 190 16.28 -4.09 -8.81
C ALA A 190 15.68 -2.67 -8.79
N ILE A 191 14.39 -2.59 -9.07
CA ILE A 191 13.62 -1.34 -9.14
C ILE A 191 12.38 -1.50 -8.25
N PHE A 192 12.27 -0.63 -7.24
CA PHE A 192 11.11 -0.57 -6.35
C PHE A 192 10.34 0.72 -6.58
N TRP A 193 9.03 0.62 -6.75
CA TRP A 193 8.09 1.73 -6.65
C TRP A 193 7.20 1.52 -5.43
N GLY A 194 7.01 2.56 -4.63
CA GLY A 194 6.12 2.43 -3.47
C GLY A 194 5.32 3.68 -3.22
N VAL A 195 4.17 3.46 -2.59
CA VAL A 195 3.23 4.48 -2.14
C VAL A 195 2.96 4.28 -0.65
N GLN A 196 2.76 5.37 0.09
CA GLN A 196 2.47 5.33 1.52
C GLN A 196 0.97 5.13 1.79
N TYR A 197 0.13 5.52 0.82
CA TYR A 197 -1.31 5.29 0.78
C TYR A 197 -1.67 3.92 0.18
N HIS A 198 -2.96 3.63 0.06
CA HIS A 198 -3.51 2.34 -0.38
C HIS A 198 -4.40 2.49 -1.61
N PRO A 199 -3.83 2.55 -2.84
CA PRO A 199 -4.61 2.48 -4.07
C PRO A 199 -5.55 1.28 -4.09
N GLU A 200 -5.11 0.14 -3.55
CA GLU A 200 -5.86 -1.11 -3.55
C GLU A 200 -7.09 -1.11 -2.64
N PHE A 201 -7.22 -0.18 -1.69
CA PHE A 201 -8.38 -0.09 -0.79
C PHE A 201 -9.52 0.65 -1.46
N ASP A 202 -10.68 -0.01 -1.60
CA ASP A 202 -11.94 0.66 -1.94
C ASP A 202 -12.66 1.13 -0.66
N LEU A 203 -13.83 1.76 -0.81
CA LEU A 203 -14.55 2.30 0.33
C LEU A 203 -15.20 1.20 1.19
N GLU A 204 -15.48 0.01 0.62
CA GLU A 204 -15.91 -1.15 1.42
C GLU A 204 -14.77 -1.62 2.34
N TYR A 205 -13.55 -1.73 1.82
CA TYR A 205 -12.40 -2.09 2.64
C TYR A 205 -12.08 -0.99 3.66
N MET A 206 -12.21 0.28 3.30
CA MET A 206 -12.08 1.40 4.25
C MET A 206 -13.14 1.35 5.36
N SER A 207 -14.38 0.94 5.06
CA SER A 207 -15.41 0.70 6.08
C SER A 207 -14.95 -0.37 7.09
N TYR A 208 -14.37 -1.47 6.60
CA TYR A 208 -13.79 -2.50 7.46
C TYR A 208 -12.63 -1.96 8.30
N ILE A 209 -11.72 -1.19 7.71
CA ILE A 209 -10.58 -0.58 8.41
C ILE A 209 -11.05 0.34 9.55
N VAL A 210 -12.05 1.20 9.30
CA VAL A 210 -12.62 2.08 10.33
C VAL A 210 -13.24 1.26 11.47
N LYS A 211 -13.97 0.18 11.17
CA LYS A 211 -14.52 -0.72 12.19
C LYS A 211 -13.44 -1.42 13.01
N LYS A 212 -12.42 -1.97 12.32
CA LYS A 212 -11.30 -2.68 12.94
C LYS A 212 -10.55 -1.80 13.93
N TYR A 213 -10.31 -0.54 13.57
CA TYR A 213 -9.53 0.40 14.37
C TYR A 213 -10.36 1.42 15.12
N LYS A 214 -11.67 1.17 15.32
CA LYS A 214 -12.61 2.11 15.95
C LYS A 214 -12.05 2.72 17.25
N THR A 215 -11.60 1.88 18.17
CA THR A 215 -11.05 2.33 19.46
C THR A 215 -9.84 3.25 19.27
N MET A 216 -8.91 2.89 18.39
CA MET A 216 -7.76 3.73 18.06
C MET A 216 -8.19 5.08 17.48
N LEU A 217 -9.16 5.10 16.57
CA LEU A 217 -9.64 6.34 15.95
C LEU A 217 -10.25 7.30 16.99
N VAL A 218 -10.93 6.77 18.00
CA VAL A 218 -11.51 7.55 19.10
C VAL A 218 -10.43 8.03 20.07
N ASP A 219 -9.52 7.14 20.47
CA ASP A 219 -8.44 7.45 21.42
C ASP A 219 -7.47 8.50 20.84
N GLU A 220 -7.19 8.44 19.54
CA GLU A 220 -6.38 9.42 18.81
C GLU A 220 -7.17 10.68 18.41
N LYS A 221 -8.44 10.79 18.80
CA LYS A 221 -9.34 11.93 18.50
C LYS A 221 -9.55 12.22 17.01
N ILE A 222 -9.38 11.19 16.19
CA ILE A 222 -9.69 11.23 14.76
C ILE A 222 -11.21 11.15 14.58
N CYS A 223 -11.88 10.33 15.39
CA CYS A 223 -13.32 10.33 15.56
C CYS A 223 -13.67 10.86 16.95
N GLU A 224 -14.73 11.67 17.05
CA GLU A 224 -15.14 12.26 18.34
C GLU A 224 -15.55 11.21 19.38
N ASN A 225 -16.13 10.10 18.91
CA ASN A 225 -16.62 8.99 19.73
C ASN A 225 -16.90 7.76 18.83
N ASP A 226 -17.28 6.65 19.45
CA ASP A 226 -17.64 5.40 18.77
C ASP A 226 -18.72 5.58 17.70
N GLN A 227 -19.71 6.44 17.95
CA GLN A 227 -20.82 6.67 17.01
C GLN A 227 -20.35 7.40 15.75
N ALA A 228 -19.41 8.33 15.89
CA ALA A 228 -18.78 9.01 14.75
C ALA A 228 -17.97 8.03 13.89
N ALA A 229 -17.21 7.12 14.51
CA ALA A 229 -16.48 6.08 13.78
C ALA A 229 -17.42 5.07 13.10
N GLU A 230 -18.50 4.68 13.76
CA GLU A 230 -19.54 3.81 13.18
C GLU A 230 -20.25 4.48 12.00
N LYS A 231 -20.55 5.79 12.12
CA LYS A 231 -21.09 6.60 11.02
C LYS A 231 -20.10 6.62 9.84
N MET A 232 -18.83 6.93 10.08
CA MET A 232 -17.80 6.96 9.02
C MET A 232 -17.71 5.63 8.29
N ALA A 233 -17.70 4.50 9.01
CA ALA A 233 -17.70 3.20 8.38
C ALA A 233 -18.97 2.94 7.55
N ALA A 234 -20.15 3.33 8.06
CA ALA A 234 -21.42 3.17 7.35
C ALA A 234 -21.50 4.05 6.09
N ASP A 235 -20.96 5.26 6.17
CA ASP A 235 -20.93 6.21 5.06
C ASP A 235 -20.03 5.71 3.93
N PHE A 236 -18.82 5.24 4.24
CA PHE A 236 -17.92 4.67 3.23
C PHE A 236 -18.58 3.48 2.51
N LEU A 237 -19.20 2.57 3.26
CA LEU A 237 -19.92 1.45 2.65
C LEU A 237 -21.12 1.93 1.82
N SER A 238 -21.82 2.97 2.25
CA SER A 238 -22.95 3.53 1.51
C SER A 238 -22.48 4.18 0.20
N ALA A 239 -21.40 4.95 0.23
CA ALA A 239 -20.81 5.57 -0.96
C ALA A 239 -20.22 4.55 -1.94
N GLN A 240 -19.68 3.42 -1.45
CA GLN A 240 -19.27 2.30 -2.30
C GLN A 240 -20.45 1.72 -3.09
N ASN A 241 -21.59 1.53 -2.41
CA ASN A 241 -22.76 0.87 -2.98
C ASN A 241 -23.63 1.80 -3.82
N ASP A 242 -23.65 3.09 -3.50
CA ASP A 242 -24.47 4.10 -4.15
C ASP A 242 -23.73 5.43 -4.26
N GLN A 243 -23.08 5.64 -5.40
CA GLN A 243 -22.39 6.90 -5.71
C GLN A 243 -23.34 8.08 -6.00
N SER A 244 -24.67 7.89 -5.93
CA SER A 244 -25.63 9.01 -6.01
C SER A 244 -25.84 9.74 -4.67
N ARG A 245 -25.26 9.20 -3.58
CA ARG A 245 -25.28 9.80 -2.23
C ARG A 245 -24.39 11.05 -2.14
N SER A 246 -24.84 12.14 -2.76
CA SER A 246 -24.13 13.42 -2.78
C SER A 246 -23.89 13.98 -1.37
N ASP A 247 -24.80 13.69 -0.43
CA ASP A 247 -24.65 14.07 0.98
C ASP A 247 -23.37 13.48 1.61
N ILE A 248 -23.06 12.21 1.33
CA ILE A 248 -21.85 11.54 1.80
C ILE A 248 -20.63 11.99 0.99
N ILE A 249 -20.75 12.04 -0.34
CA ILE A 249 -19.64 12.41 -1.22
C ILE A 249 -19.16 13.83 -0.89
N GLU A 250 -20.06 14.76 -0.60
CA GLU A 250 -19.72 16.13 -0.21
C GLU A 250 -19.12 16.18 1.21
N GLU A 251 -19.70 15.45 2.18
CA GLU A 251 -19.21 15.39 3.57
C GLU A 251 -17.73 14.95 3.62
N TYR A 252 -17.40 13.89 2.88
CA TYR A 252 -16.04 13.37 2.78
C TYR A 252 -15.29 13.85 1.54
N LYS A 253 -15.78 14.89 0.84
CA LYS A 253 -15.15 15.47 -0.36
C LYS A 253 -14.54 14.42 -1.29
N MET A 254 -15.29 13.38 -1.63
CA MET A 254 -14.77 12.24 -2.39
C MET A 254 -14.66 12.62 -3.87
N GLY A 255 -13.44 12.66 -4.39
CA GLY A 255 -13.16 12.84 -5.82
C GLY A 255 -13.20 11.54 -6.60
N SER A 256 -13.03 11.65 -7.92
CA SER A 256 -12.94 10.49 -8.81
C SER A 256 -11.72 9.60 -8.50
N ASP A 257 -10.64 10.15 -7.94
CA ASP A 257 -9.48 9.37 -7.48
C ASP A 257 -9.81 8.38 -6.34
N ILE A 258 -10.95 8.57 -5.66
CA ILE A 258 -11.48 7.65 -4.64
C ILE A 258 -12.58 6.76 -5.22
N LEU A 259 -13.50 7.35 -5.99
CA LEU A 259 -14.74 6.69 -6.42
C LEU A 259 -14.60 5.86 -7.70
N ASP A 260 -13.69 6.23 -8.60
CA ASP A 260 -13.46 5.52 -9.87
C ASP A 260 -12.30 4.52 -9.68
N PRO A 261 -12.56 3.20 -9.76
CA PRO A 261 -11.52 2.20 -9.61
C PRO A 261 -10.42 2.31 -10.68
N CYS A 262 -10.70 2.81 -11.89
CA CYS A 262 -9.69 2.98 -12.92
C CYS A 262 -8.65 4.04 -12.52
N LEU A 263 -9.10 5.16 -11.95
CA LEU A 263 -8.21 6.22 -11.49
C LEU A 263 -7.53 5.87 -10.16
N ARG A 264 -8.29 5.29 -9.23
CA ARG A 264 -7.78 4.86 -7.93
C ARG A 264 -6.65 3.83 -8.07
N LEU A 265 -6.77 2.89 -9.00
CA LEU A 265 -5.80 1.81 -9.20
C LEU A 265 -4.71 2.14 -10.22
N GLN A 266 -4.65 3.38 -10.71
CA GLN A 266 -3.78 3.79 -11.82
C GLN A 266 -2.29 3.50 -11.53
N GLU A 267 -1.83 3.72 -10.30
CA GLU A 267 -0.45 3.45 -9.89
C GLU A 267 -0.08 1.96 -10.02
N ILE A 268 -0.96 1.06 -9.58
CA ILE A 268 -0.76 -0.39 -9.68
C ILE A 268 -0.82 -0.82 -11.15
N ASN A 269 -1.75 -0.27 -11.92
CA ASN A 269 -1.84 -0.52 -13.36
C ASN A 269 -0.57 -0.09 -14.11
N ASN A 270 -0.06 1.11 -13.82
CA ASN A 270 1.16 1.61 -14.41
C ASN A 270 2.38 0.76 -14.04
N TRP A 271 2.44 0.26 -12.80
CA TRP A 271 3.47 -0.70 -12.41
C TRP A 271 3.36 -2.02 -13.18
N LEU A 272 2.15 -2.54 -13.41
CA LEU A 272 1.95 -3.71 -14.25
C LEU A 272 2.44 -3.47 -15.70
N GLU A 273 2.13 -2.32 -16.30
CA GLU A 273 2.66 -1.96 -17.64
C GLU A 273 4.20 -1.90 -17.65
N PHE A 274 4.79 -1.37 -16.57
CA PHE A 274 6.24 -1.33 -16.41
C PHE A 274 6.85 -2.72 -16.29
N VAL A 275 6.23 -3.64 -15.55
CA VAL A 275 6.63 -5.04 -15.51
C VAL A 275 6.59 -5.66 -16.92
N GLU A 276 5.50 -5.39 -17.65
CA GLU A 276 5.23 -5.65 -19.07
C GLU A 276 6.42 -5.44 -20.01
N THR A 277 6.82 -4.18 -20.04
CA THR A 277 7.65 -3.59 -21.10
C THR A 277 9.13 -3.94 -21.03
N SER A 278 9.62 -4.58 -19.96
CA SER A 278 11.02 -5.04 -19.92
C SER A 278 11.17 -6.53 -20.22
N GLN A 279 10.11 -7.19 -20.70
CA GLN A 279 10.20 -8.55 -21.25
C GLN A 279 10.42 -8.58 -22.77
N SER A 280 10.28 -7.43 -23.43
CA SER A 280 10.50 -7.22 -24.87
C SER A 280 11.87 -6.65 -25.15
#